data_AF-A0A348YCZ0-F1
#
_entry.id   AF-A0A348YCZ0-F1
#
_cell.length_a   1.000
_cell.length_b   1.000
_cell.length_c   1.000
_cell.angle_alpha   90.00
_cell.angle_beta   90.00
_cell.angle_gamma   90.00
#
_symmetry.space_group_name_H-M   'P 1'
#
loop_
_entity.id
_entity.type
_entity.pdbx_description
1 polymer ?
#
loop_
_entity_poly.entity_id
_entity_poly.type
_entity_poly.pdbx_seq_one_letter_code
_entity_poly.pdbx_strand_id
1 'polypeptide(L)'
;KAVDPQVKMIEIKLSQGAKPGKGGVLPAEKITAEIAETRQVPMGQDCVSPASHSTFNTPRELVTFLQQLRDLSEGKPVGFKLCIGQPWQFMAIVKAMIEADNYPDFIVIDG
;
A
#
# COMPACT_ATOMS: atom_id res chain seq x y z
N LYS A 1 -9.88 12.92 -2.41
CA LYS A 1 -8.50 13.03 -2.97
C LYS A 1 -7.51 13.07 -1.80
N ALA A 2 -6.21 12.80 -1.99
CA ALA A 2 -5.25 12.73 -0.88
C ALA A 2 -5.15 14.02 -0.04
N VAL A 3 -5.30 15.20 -0.66
CA VAL A 3 -5.30 16.51 0.01
C VAL A 3 -6.57 16.79 0.84
N ASP A 4 -7.63 16.00 0.69
CA ASP A 4 -8.89 16.18 1.43
C ASP A 4 -8.65 16.28 2.95
N PRO A 5 -9.20 17.28 3.65
CA PRO A 5 -8.93 17.51 5.07
C PRO A 5 -9.36 16.34 5.98
N GLN A 6 -10.25 15.45 5.51
CA GLN A 6 -10.62 14.24 6.24
C GLN A 6 -9.48 13.19 6.26
N VAL A 7 -8.64 13.17 5.23
CA VAL A 7 -7.46 12.29 5.17
C VAL A 7 -6.36 12.87 6.04
N LYS A 8 -5.90 12.11 7.04
CA LYS A 8 -4.85 12.52 7.98
C LYS A 8 -3.49 11.89 7.71
N MET A 9 -3.45 10.77 7.01
CA MET A 9 -2.25 10.00 6.70
C MET A 9 -2.51 9.07 5.52
N ILE A 10 -1.45 8.56 4.90
CA ILE A 10 -1.50 7.60 3.80
C ILE A 10 -0.68 6.37 4.16
N GLU A 11 -1.27 5.18 3.98
CA GLU A 11 -0.60 3.90 4.18
C GLU A 11 -0.45 3.17 2.84
N ILE A 12 0.79 2.85 2.47
CA ILE A 12 1.07 1.87 1.43
C ILE A 12 0.93 0.47 2.05
N LYS A 13 -0.05 -0.29 1.58
CA LYS A 13 -0.24 -1.67 2.03
C LYS A 13 0.59 -2.63 1.17
N LEU A 14 1.70 -3.12 1.70
CA LEU A 14 2.55 -4.11 1.03
C LEU A 14 2.03 -5.53 1.22
N SER A 15 1.59 -5.86 2.43
CA SER A 15 1.04 -7.18 2.77
C SER A 15 0.11 -7.11 3.98
N GLN A 16 -0.55 -8.24 4.28
CA GLN A 16 -1.47 -8.38 5.41
C GLN A 16 -1.35 -9.75 6.06
N GLY A 17 -1.52 -9.81 7.38
CA GLY A 17 -1.26 -10.98 8.21
C GLY A 17 -1.96 -12.25 7.74
N ALA A 18 -3.26 -12.11 7.46
CA ALA A 18 -4.08 -13.22 6.99
C ALA A 18 -3.63 -13.83 5.65
N LYS A 19 -2.89 -13.09 4.81
CA LYS A 19 -2.45 -13.54 3.48
C LYS A 19 -1.31 -12.68 2.93
N PRO A 20 -0.07 -12.86 3.41
CA PRO A 20 1.01 -11.91 3.12
C PRO A 20 1.46 -11.88 1.65
N GLY A 21 1.26 -12.98 0.90
CA GLY A 21 1.64 -13.09 -0.51
C GLY A 21 0.48 -12.94 -1.50
N LYS A 22 -0.69 -12.43 -1.10
CA LYS A 22 -1.88 -12.32 -1.97
C LYS A 22 -2.55 -10.96 -1.82
N GLY A 23 -3.10 -10.47 -2.93
CA GLY A 23 -3.92 -9.28 -2.94
C GLY A 23 -5.28 -9.48 -2.26
N GLY A 24 -6.03 -8.38 -2.12
CA GLY A 24 -7.42 -8.39 -1.68
C GLY A 24 -8.31 -9.25 -2.59
N VAL A 25 -9.34 -9.84 -2.01
CA VAL A 25 -10.39 -10.53 -2.77
C VAL A 25 -11.71 -10.01 -2.23
N LEU A 26 -12.54 -9.43 -3.08
CA LEU A 26 -13.91 -9.08 -2.79
C LEU A 26 -14.82 -9.99 -3.64
N PRO A 27 -15.54 -10.95 -3.02
CA PRO A 27 -16.44 -11.84 -3.73
C PRO A 27 -17.56 -11.10 -4.46
N ALA A 28 -17.97 -11.62 -5.62
CA ALA A 28 -19.01 -11.05 -6.47
C ALA A 28 -20.33 -10.79 -5.74
N GLU A 29 -20.73 -11.72 -4.87
CA GLU A 29 -21.95 -11.62 -4.05
C GLU A 29 -21.97 -10.40 -3.11
N LYS A 30 -20.80 -9.83 -2.80
CA LYS A 30 -20.65 -8.64 -1.95
C LYS A 30 -20.55 -7.34 -2.75
N ILE A 31 -20.53 -7.41 -4.09
CA ILE A 31 -20.42 -6.24 -4.96
C ILE A 31 -21.82 -5.70 -5.25
N THR A 32 -22.24 -4.73 -4.45
CA THR A 32 -23.43 -3.92 -4.70
C THR A 32 -23.20 -2.92 -5.84
N ALA A 33 -24.26 -2.30 -6.36
CA ALA A 33 -24.15 -1.24 -7.37
C ALA A 33 -23.28 -0.07 -6.88
N GLU A 34 -23.46 0.35 -5.63
CA GLU A 34 -22.65 1.40 -4.98
C GLU A 34 -21.15 1.02 -4.91
N ILE A 35 -20.85 -0.24 -4.57
CA ILE A 35 -19.46 -0.73 -4.52
C ILE A 35 -18.84 -0.79 -5.92
N ALA A 36 -19.60 -1.28 -6.91
CA ALA A 36 -19.17 -1.36 -8.29
C ALA A 36 -18.83 0.04 -8.86
N GLU A 37 -19.70 1.02 -8.61
CA GLU A 37 -19.48 2.41 -9.01
C GLU A 37 -18.27 3.02 -8.28
N THR A 38 -18.22 2.91 -6.96
CA THR A 38 -17.15 3.50 -6.14
C THR A 38 -15.77 2.91 -6.47
N ARG A 39 -15.69 1.61 -6.74
CA ARG A 39 -14.43 0.90 -7.01
C ARG A 39 -14.11 0.74 -8.49
N GLN A 40 -15.03 1.14 -9.38
CA GLN A 40 -14.91 0.97 -10.83
C GLN A 40 -14.66 -0.49 -11.24
N VAL A 41 -15.42 -1.42 -10.64
CA VAL A 41 -15.34 -2.87 -10.91
C VAL A 41 -16.68 -3.40 -11.42
N PRO A 42 -16.71 -4.42 -12.29
CA PRO A 42 -17.96 -4.98 -12.79
C PRO A 42 -18.75 -5.68 -11.69
N MET A 43 -20.09 -5.61 -11.76
CA MET A 43 -20.96 -6.44 -10.94
C MET A 43 -20.93 -7.91 -11.41
N GLY A 44 -21.21 -8.83 -10.48
CA GLY A 44 -21.33 -10.26 -10.78
C GLY A 44 -20.01 -10.99 -11.04
N GLN A 45 -18.87 -10.34 -10.77
CA GLN A 45 -17.53 -10.95 -10.92
C GLN A 45 -16.71 -10.69 -9.66
N ASP A 46 -15.85 -11.63 -9.28
CA ASP A 46 -14.94 -11.44 -8.15
C ASP A 46 -13.93 -10.33 -8.47
N CYS A 47 -13.72 -9.42 -7.52
CA CYS A 47 -12.67 -8.43 -7.59
C CYS A 47 -11.42 -8.97 -6.89
N VAL A 48 -10.45 -9.47 -7.67
CA VAL A 48 -9.16 -9.98 -7.20
C VAL A 48 -8.08 -8.95 -7.47
N SER A 49 -7.45 -8.43 -6.42
CA SER A 49 -6.30 -7.53 -6.57
C SER A 49 -5.01 -8.30 -6.83
N PRO A 50 -4.06 -7.75 -7.60
CA PRO A 50 -2.72 -8.29 -7.73
C PRO A 50 -2.01 -8.42 -6.38
N ALA A 51 -1.04 -9.35 -6.29
CA ALA A 51 -0.24 -9.54 -5.09
C ALA A 51 0.86 -8.47 -4.89
N SER A 52 1.17 -7.70 -5.92
CA SER A 52 2.18 -6.63 -5.90
C SER A 52 1.59 -5.30 -6.37
N HIS A 53 2.24 -4.20 -5.98
CA HIS A 53 1.91 -2.88 -6.48
C HIS A 53 2.58 -2.66 -7.84
N SER A 54 1.88 -2.07 -8.81
CA SER A 54 2.41 -1.86 -10.17
C SER A 54 3.38 -0.67 -10.30
N THR A 55 3.53 0.12 -9.23
CA THR A 55 4.27 1.40 -9.27
C THR A 55 5.75 1.25 -8.93
N PHE A 56 6.12 0.17 -8.24
CA PHE A 56 7.48 -0.09 -7.82
C PHE A 56 7.74 -1.60 -7.82
N ASN A 57 8.99 -1.97 -8.10
CA ASN A 57 9.48 -3.35 -8.12
C ASN A 57 10.68 -3.53 -7.17
N THR A 58 11.26 -2.43 -6.67
CA THR A 58 12.45 -2.46 -5.81
C THR A 58 12.25 -1.66 -4.52
N PRO A 59 13.03 -1.95 -3.46
CA PRO A 59 12.98 -1.16 -2.23
C PRO A 59 13.32 0.33 -2.44
N ARG A 60 14.21 0.65 -3.39
CA ARG A 60 14.55 2.04 -3.74
C ARG A 60 13.36 2.76 -4.37
N GLU A 61 12.67 2.10 -5.30
CA GLU A 61 11.46 2.64 -5.93
C GLU A 61 10.32 2.81 -4.91
N LEU A 62 10.19 1.92 -3.93
CA LEU A 62 9.27 2.10 -2.81
C LEU A 62 9.57 3.38 -2.03
N VAL A 63 10.85 3.65 -1.72
CA VAL A 63 11.26 4.88 -1.01
C VAL A 63 10.99 6.13 -1.84
N THR A 64 11.27 6.10 -3.14
CA THR A 64 10.89 7.18 -4.07
C THR A 64 9.38 7.41 -4.06
N PHE A 65 8.60 6.33 -4.03
CA PHE A 65 7.14 6.40 -4.03
C PHE A 65 6.58 6.98 -2.72
N LEU A 66 7.22 6.73 -1.57
CA LEU A 66 6.88 7.40 -0.31
C LEU A 66 6.96 8.92 -0.45
N GLN A 67 8.06 9.43 -1.04
CA GLN A 67 8.22 10.87 -1.25
C GLN A 67 7.15 11.41 -2.20
N GLN A 68 6.88 10.71 -3.30
CA GLN A 68 5.85 11.12 -4.24
C GLN A 68 4.47 11.25 -3.57
N LEU A 69 4.10 10.30 -2.71
CA LEU A 69 2.83 10.37 -1.97
C LEU A 69 2.82 11.53 -0.96
N ARG A 70 3.96 11.81 -0.31
CA ARG A 70 4.10 12.94 0.62
C ARG A 70 3.91 14.26 -0.12
N ASP A 71 4.52 14.42 -1.29
CA ASP A 71 4.38 15.62 -2.12
C ASP A 71 2.93 15.79 -2.63
N LEU A 72 2.33 14.72 -3.16
CA LEU A 72 0.95 14.72 -3.67
C LEU A 72 -0.13 14.92 -2.59
N SER A 73 0.25 14.74 -1.32
CA SER A 73 -0.64 14.91 -0.17
C SER A 73 -0.40 16.19 0.62
N GLU A 74 0.43 17.09 0.10
CA GLU A 74 0.81 18.35 0.74
C GLU A 74 1.46 18.13 2.12
N GLY A 75 2.34 17.12 2.21
CA GLY A 75 3.16 16.86 3.38
C GLY A 75 2.46 16.02 4.47
N LYS A 76 1.36 15.34 4.16
CA LYS A 76 0.72 14.44 5.14
C LYS A 76 1.63 13.24 5.46
N PRO A 77 1.57 12.69 6.69
CA PRO A 77 2.32 11.50 7.05
C PRO A 77 2.08 10.33 6.09
N VAL A 78 3.17 9.72 5.61
CA VAL A 78 3.14 8.56 4.72
C VAL A 78 3.98 7.43 5.31
N GLY A 79 3.40 6.24 5.36
CA GLY A 79 4.07 5.05 5.85
C GLY A 79 3.63 3.82 5.09
N PHE A 80 4.09 2.66 5.55
CA PHE A 80 3.70 1.40 4.96
C PHE A 80 3.40 0.32 6.00
N LYS A 81 2.57 -0.63 5.57
CA LYS A 81 2.18 -1.81 6.33
C LYS A 81 2.73 -3.06 5.68
N LEU A 82 3.31 -3.95 6.49
CA LEU A 82 3.82 -5.24 6.04
C LEU A 82 3.75 -6.32 7.12
N CYS A 83 3.74 -7.56 6.66
CA CYS A 83 4.10 -8.74 7.45
C CYS A 83 5.60 -9.02 7.30
N ILE A 84 6.26 -9.31 8.41
CA ILE A 84 7.64 -9.76 8.38
C ILE A 84 7.66 -11.24 7.97
N GLY A 85 7.94 -11.46 6.70
CA GLY A 85 8.27 -12.78 6.16
C GLY A 85 9.75 -13.08 6.39
N GLN A 86 10.54 -12.94 5.34
CA GLN A 86 11.98 -13.17 5.43
C GLN A 86 12.71 -11.91 5.92
N PRO A 87 13.51 -11.97 7.00
CA PRO A 87 14.11 -10.76 7.60
C PRO A 87 14.93 -9.92 6.61
N TRP A 88 15.60 -10.55 5.64
CA TRP A 88 16.41 -9.84 4.65
C TRP A 88 15.58 -8.94 3.72
N GLN A 89 14.30 -9.24 3.50
CA GLN A 89 13.42 -8.40 2.69
C GLN A 89 13.19 -7.05 3.37
N PHE A 90 12.89 -7.07 4.67
CA PHE A 90 12.77 -5.83 5.45
C PHE A 90 14.10 -5.08 5.52
N MET A 91 15.21 -5.79 5.77
CA MET A 91 16.55 -5.18 5.79
C MET A 91 16.92 -4.53 4.46
N ALA A 92 16.46 -5.06 3.32
CA ALA A 92 16.66 -4.43 2.02
C ALA A 92 15.94 -3.07 1.91
N ILE A 93 14.73 -2.95 2.47
CA ILE A 93 14.01 -1.68 2.56
C ILE A 93 14.74 -0.71 3.49
N VAL A 94 15.20 -1.17 4.66
CA VAL A 94 15.97 -0.33 5.60
C VAL A 94 17.22 0.24 4.94
N LYS A 95 17.97 -0.58 4.20
CA LYS A 95 19.15 -0.11 3.44
C LYS A 95 18.80 0.95 2.40
N ALA A 96 17.68 0.78 1.69
CA ALA A 96 17.22 1.77 0.71
C ALA A 96 16.80 3.09 1.37
N MET A 97 16.15 3.05 2.55
CA MET A 97 15.80 4.26 3.31
C MET A 97 17.06 5.04 3.73
N ILE A 98 18.05 4.34 4.27
CA ILE A 98 19.32 4.95 4.72
C ILE A 98 20.08 5.55 3.54
N GLU A 99 20.17 4.83 2.42
CA GLU A 99 20.90 5.31 1.24
C GLU A 99 20.24 6.55 0.61
N ALA A 100 18.91 6.62 0.62
CA ALA A 100 18.17 7.75 0.09
C ALA A 100 17.98 8.90 1.08
N ASP A 101 18.39 8.72 2.35
CA ASP A 101 18.07 9.59 3.48
C ASP A 101 16.57 10.00 3.52
N ASN A 102 15.70 9.03 3.27
CA ASN A 102 14.25 9.23 3.20
C ASN A 102 13.52 8.08 3.89
N TYR A 103 12.75 8.43 4.91
CA TYR A 103 12.13 7.49 5.83
C TYR A 103 10.61 7.64 5.78
N PRO A 104 9.85 6.55 5.98
CA PRO A 104 8.43 6.65 6.22
C PRO A 104 8.17 7.33 7.57
N ASP A 105 7.05 8.01 7.69
CA ASP A 105 6.59 8.61 8.95
C ASP A 105 6.15 7.54 9.96
N PHE A 106 5.78 6.35 9.48
CA PHE A 106 5.41 5.20 10.30
C PHE A 106 5.60 3.88 9.56
N ILE A 107 5.78 2.79 10.32
CA ILE A 107 5.80 1.42 9.81
C ILE A 107 4.83 0.59 10.66
N VAL A 108 3.87 -0.07 10.01
CA VAL A 108 2.94 -0.99 10.67
C VAL A 108 3.39 -2.42 10.43
N ILE A 109 3.66 -3.15 11.53
CA ILE A 109 3.94 -4.58 11.50
C ILE A 109 2.63 -5.35 11.73
N ASP A 110 2.23 -6.13 10.74
CA ASP A 110 1.02 -6.96 10.78
C ASP A 110 1.38 -8.43 10.98
N GLY A 111 0.83 -9.03 12.04
CA GLY A 111 1.07 -10.44 12.42
C GLY A 111 0.23 -11.44 11.65
#